data_AF-A0A8X6PGF4-F1
#
_entry.id   AF-A0A8X6PGF4-F1
#
_cell.length_a   1.000
_cell.length_b   1.000
_cell.length_c   1.000
_cell.angle_alpha   90.00
_cell.angle_beta   90.00
_cell.angle_gamma   90.00
#
_symmetry.space_group_name_H-M   'P 1'
#
loop_
_entity.id
_entity.type
_entity.pdbx_description
1 polymer ?
#
loop_
_entity_poly.entity_id
_entity_poly.type
_entity_poly.pdbx_seq_one_letter_code
_entity_poly.pdbx_strand_id
1 'polypeptide(L)'
;MKLRKWNSTDQTSMKTWEYEGLETHPRHSENNSWIQLSKVLGIPWNDYFTIDVKGLLELDISKPIRKKIVLQSAGKIYYPVGFLSPYTIRLKYLLQELWLRKLA
;
A
#
# COMPACT_ATOMS: atom_id res chain seq x y z
N MET A 1 18.62 -10.55 5.10
CA MET A 1 17.55 -9.68 4.58
C MET A 1 17.59 -8.37 5.35
N LYS A 2 17.87 -7.24 4.69
CA LYS A 2 18.10 -5.94 5.37
C LYS A 2 16.77 -5.18 5.38
N LEU A 3 16.13 -5.07 6.53
CA LEU A 3 14.84 -4.37 6.66
C LEU A 3 15.03 -2.88 6.34
N ARG A 4 14.13 -2.32 5.53
CA ARG A 4 14.15 -0.90 5.17
C ARG A 4 13.46 -0.07 6.28
N LYS A 5 13.99 1.11 6.56
CA LYS A 5 13.51 2.07 7.57
C LYS A 5 12.11 2.60 7.26
N TRP A 6 11.36 2.97 8.31
CA TRP A 6 9.99 3.48 8.22
C TRP A 6 9.94 4.82 7.45
N ASN A 7 8.96 4.98 6.56
CA ASN A 7 8.75 6.20 5.78
C ASN A 7 7.25 6.48 5.62
N SER A 8 6.85 7.75 5.71
CA SER A 8 5.46 8.20 5.58
C SER A 8 5.37 9.50 4.79
N THR A 9 4.31 9.65 4.00
CA THR A 9 4.02 10.88 3.24
C THR A 9 3.48 12.00 4.14
N ASP A 10 2.98 11.66 5.33
CA ASP A 10 2.51 12.63 6.30
C ASP A 10 3.69 13.22 7.12
N GLN A 11 3.88 14.53 6.98
CA GLN A 11 4.94 15.28 7.65
C GLN A 11 4.79 15.28 9.17
N THR A 12 3.56 15.19 9.69
CA THR A 12 3.32 15.21 11.14
C THR A 12 3.78 13.90 11.77
N SER A 13 3.39 12.76 11.19
CA SER A 13 3.90 11.43 11.59
C SER A 13 5.43 11.33 11.55
N MET A 14 6.07 11.87 10.51
CA MET A 14 7.53 11.84 10.41
C MET A 14 8.24 12.59 11.55
N LYS A 15 7.73 13.77 11.92
CA LYS A 15 8.29 14.57 13.02
C LYS A 15 8.11 13.89 14.37
N THR A 16 6.97 13.22 14.58
CA THR A 16 6.71 12.43 15.79
C THR A 16 7.73 11.30 15.92
N TRP A 17 8.05 10.61 14.83
CA TRP A 17 9.02 9.50 14.84
C TRP A 17 10.47 9.95 15.06
N GLU A 18 10.84 11.11 14.54
CA GLU A 18 12.14 11.74 14.82
C GLU A 18 12.27 12.10 16.31
N TYR A 19 11.20 12.62 16.92
CA TYR A 19 11.16 12.89 18.37
C TYR A 19 11.26 11.61 19.21
N GLU A 20 10.64 10.52 18.75
CA GLU A 20 10.68 9.20 19.41
C GLU A 20 11.98 8.42 19.15
N GLY A 21 12.94 8.97 18.41
CA GLY A 21 14.24 8.35 18.15
C GLY A 21 14.18 7.17 17.16
N LEU A 22 13.08 7.03 16.41
CA LEU A 22 12.98 6.04 15.35
C LEU A 22 13.81 6.50 14.14
N GLU A 23 14.63 5.60 13.59
CA GLU A 23 15.43 5.93 12.41
C GLU A 23 14.53 6.19 11.19
N THR A 24 14.30 7.45 10.87
CA THR A 24 13.60 7.88 9.64
C THR A 24 14.60 8.02 8.50
N HIS A 25 14.13 7.84 7.25
CA HIS A 25 14.97 8.14 6.09
C HIS A 25 14.96 9.66 5.87
N PRO A 26 16.13 10.35 5.82
CA PRO A 26 16.15 11.77 5.53
C PRO A 26 15.52 12.00 4.16
N ARG A 27 14.54 12.90 4.09
CA ARG A 27 13.95 13.30 2.81
C ARG A 27 15.05 13.97 2.02
N HIS A 28 15.52 13.28 0.98
CA HIS A 28 16.58 13.75 0.12
C HIS A 28 16.30 15.19 -0.34
N SER A 29 17.23 16.09 -0.03
CA SER A 29 17.38 17.39 -0.68
C SER A 29 17.33 17.22 -2.20
N GLU A 30 16.73 18.20 -2.87
CA GLU A 30 16.29 18.32 -4.27
C GLU A 30 17.27 17.97 -5.42
N ASN A 31 18.35 17.24 -5.18
CA ASN A 31 19.27 16.82 -6.23
C ASN A 31 18.96 15.40 -6.70
N ASN A 32 18.15 15.35 -7.75
CA ASN A 32 17.81 14.28 -8.71
C ASN A 32 18.84 13.14 -8.93
N SER A 33 19.20 12.37 -7.90
CA SER A 33 20.17 11.26 -8.05
C SER A 33 19.85 9.98 -7.28
N TRP A 34 18.62 9.84 -6.75
CA TRP A 34 18.20 8.63 -6.02
C TRP A 34 16.97 7.92 -6.61
N ILE A 35 16.47 8.40 -7.75
CA ILE A 35 15.60 7.61 -8.62
C ILE A 35 16.47 6.64 -9.45
N GLN A 36 17.27 5.81 -8.77
CA GLN A 36 17.52 4.46 -9.30
C GLN A 36 16.29 3.60 -8.97
N LEU A 37 15.10 4.07 -9.39
CA LEU A 37 13.96 3.20 -9.58
C LEU A 37 14.42 2.22 -10.65
N SER A 38 14.58 0.95 -10.28
CA SER A 38 14.79 -0.15 -11.22
C SER A 38 13.75 -0.03 -12.32
N LYS A 39 14.13 0.54 -13.47
CA LYS A 39 13.21 0.75 -14.57
C LYS A 39 12.95 -0.62 -15.19
N VAL A 40 11.78 -1.18 -14.92
CA VAL A 40 11.30 -2.33 -15.67
C VAL A 40 10.48 -1.77 -16.82
N LEU A 41 10.85 -2.08 -18.05
CA LEU A 41 10.20 -1.57 -19.27
C LEU A 41 10.19 -0.04 -19.42
N GLY A 42 11.19 0.65 -18.87
CA GLY A 42 11.30 2.12 -18.97
C GLY A 42 10.38 2.90 -18.02
N ILE A 43 9.56 2.22 -17.23
CA ILE A 43 8.68 2.82 -16.22
C ILE A 43 9.39 2.76 -14.86
N PRO A 44 9.44 3.88 -14.10
CA PRO A 44 9.96 3.85 -12.75
C PRO A 44 9.11 2.90 -11.89
N TRP A 45 9.73 1.80 -11.45
CA TRP A 45 9.05 0.76 -10.69
C TRP A 45 8.85 1.18 -9.22
N ASN A 46 7.66 1.68 -8.89
CA ASN A 46 7.35 2.06 -7.53
C ASN A 46 6.88 0.82 -6.73
N ASP A 47 7.68 0.35 -5.77
CA ASP A 47 7.36 -0.83 -4.94
C ASP A 47 6.15 -0.64 -3.98
N TYR A 48 5.52 0.54 -3.99
CA TYR A 48 4.38 0.82 -3.12
C TYR A 48 3.08 0.30 -3.73
N PHE A 49 2.34 -0.43 -2.90
CA PHE A 49 0.96 -0.75 -3.19
C PHE A 49 0.06 0.40 -2.73
N THR A 50 -0.36 1.25 -3.66
CA THR A 50 -1.23 2.41 -3.38
C THR A 50 -2.68 2.10 -3.70
N ILE A 51 -3.57 2.37 -2.75
CA ILE A 51 -5.03 2.31 -2.95
C ILE A 51 -5.56 3.73 -2.96
N ASP A 52 -6.25 4.12 -4.04
CA ASP A 52 -6.95 5.39 -4.11
C ASP A 52 -8.29 5.31 -3.37
N VAL A 53 -8.28 5.73 -2.09
CA VAL A 53 -9.46 5.76 -1.23
C VAL A 53 -10.37 6.94 -1.56
N LYS A 54 -9.82 8.06 -2.07
CA LYS A 54 -10.61 9.25 -2.39
C LYS A 54 -11.46 9.03 -3.63
N GLY A 55 -10.88 8.47 -4.68
CA GLY A 55 -11.61 8.09 -5.90
C GLY A 55 -12.64 6.97 -5.69
N LEU A 56 -12.67 6.34 -4.51
CA LEU A 56 -13.73 5.41 -4.09
C LEU A 56 -14.92 6.16 -3.45
N LEU A 57 -14.65 7.25 -2.73
CA LEU A 57 -15.65 8.08 -2.05
C LEU A 57 -16.33 9.09 -2.99
N GLU A 58 -15.68 9.45 -4.10
CA GLU A 58 -16.16 10.42 -5.10
C GLU A 58 -17.22 9.86 -6.07
N LEU A 59 -18.03 8.88 -5.64
CA LEU A 59 -19.16 8.46 -6.46
C LEU A 59 -20.26 9.51 -6.38
N ASP A 60 -20.43 10.23 -7.49
CA ASP A 60 -21.49 11.20 -7.67
C ASP A 60 -22.85 10.49 -7.83
N ILE A 61 -23.53 10.29 -6.70
CA ILE A 61 -24.85 9.65 -6.60
C ILE A 61 -25.94 10.54 -7.24
N SER A 62 -25.64 11.82 -7.52
CA SER A 62 -26.59 12.72 -8.19
C SER A 62 -26.78 12.39 -9.67
N LYS A 63 -25.91 11.59 -10.27
CA LYS A 63 -26.01 11.20 -11.69
C LYS A 63 -26.72 9.86 -11.84
N PRO A 64 -27.46 9.64 -12.95
CA PRO A 64 -28.11 8.36 -13.21
C PRO A 64 -27.08 7.22 -13.20
N ILE A 65 -27.29 6.28 -12.28
CA ILE A 65 -26.39 5.17 -12.04
C ILE A 65 -26.46 4.21 -13.22
N ARG A 66 -25.35 4.11 -13.96
CA ARG A 66 -25.20 3.18 -15.08
C ARG A 66 -24.48 1.92 -14.59
N LYS A 67 -24.82 0.76 -15.16
CA LYS A 67 -24.15 -0.53 -14.88
C LYS A 67 -22.62 -0.44 -14.93
N LYS A 68 -22.08 0.34 -15.88
CA LYS A 68 -20.63 0.60 -16.03
C LYS A 68 -20.01 1.28 -14.80
N ILE A 69 -20.70 2.23 -14.17
CA ILE A 69 -20.20 2.96 -13.00
C ILE A 69 -20.11 2.01 -11.81
N VAL A 70 -21.17 1.23 -11.56
CA VAL A 70 -21.19 0.23 -10.48
C VAL A 70 -20.05 -0.78 -10.63
N LEU A 71 -19.83 -1.28 -11.84
CA LEU A 71 -18.77 -2.24 -12.11
C LEU A 71 -17.36 -1.63 -11.96
N GLN A 72 -17.18 -0.38 -12.38
CA GLN A 72 -15.93 0.36 -12.19
C GLN A 72 -15.64 0.58 -10.70
N SER A 73 -16.65 0.96 -9.91
CA SER A 73 -16.53 1.13 -8.46
C SER A 73 -16.20 -0.19 -7.76
N ALA A 74 -16.90 -1.26 -8.12
CA ALA A 74 -16.60 -2.60 -7.60
C ALA A 74 -15.15 -3.00 -7.93
N GLY A 75 -14.70 -2.77 -9.16
CA GLY A 75 -13.32 -2.99 -9.56
C GLY A 75 -12.33 -2.26 -8.66
N LYS A 76 -12.52 -0.96 -8.41
CA LYS A 76 -11.64 -0.17 -7.54
C LYS A 76 -11.45 -0.77 -6.13
N ILE A 77 -12.46 -1.47 -5.61
CA ILE A 77 -12.39 -2.17 -4.31
C ILE A 77 -11.74 -3.55 -4.45
N TYR A 78 -12.23 -4.35 -5.41
CA TYR A 78 -11.85 -5.76 -5.52
C TYR A 78 -10.48 -5.98 -6.15
N TYR A 79 -9.98 -5.07 -7.00
CA TYR A 79 -8.62 -5.18 -7.56
C TYR A 79 -7.55 -5.15 -6.47
N PRO A 80 -7.54 -4.16 -5.55
CA PRO A 80 -6.57 -4.15 -4.45
C PRO A 80 -6.71 -5.32 -3.47
N VAL A 81 -7.93 -5.67 -3.09
CA VAL A 81 -8.19 -6.79 -2.17
C VAL A 81 -7.78 -8.12 -2.80
N GLY A 82 -8.04 -8.29 -4.10
CA GLY A 82 -7.63 -9.46 -4.88
C GLY A 82 -6.11 -9.61 -4.93
N PHE A 83 -5.36 -8.51 -5.04
CA PHE A 83 -3.89 -8.53 -4.98
C PHE A 83 -3.38 -9.03 -3.62
N LEU A 84 -4.06 -8.70 -2.53
CA LEU A 84 -3.71 -9.15 -1.18
C LEU A 84 -4.10 -10.62 -0.91
N SER A 85 -4.97 -11.21 -1.72
CA SER A 85 -5.53 -12.56 -1.53
C SER A 85 -4.46 -13.66 -1.31
N PRO A 86 -3.38 -13.76 -2.12
CA PRO A 86 -2.36 -14.78 -1.90
C PRO A 86 -1.67 -14.66 -0.53
N TYR A 87 -1.54 -13.43 -0.02
CA TYR A 87 -0.92 -13.15 1.28
C TYR A 87 -1.86 -13.49 2.43
N THR A 88 -3.14 -13.14 2.32
CA THR A 88 -4.14 -13.48 3.35
C THR A 88 -4.38 -14.98 3.43
N ILE A 89 -4.34 -15.70 2.30
CA ILE A 89 -4.39 -17.17 2.26
C ILE A 89 -3.18 -17.78 2.98
N ARG A 90 -1.96 -17.28 2.73
CA ARG A 90 -0.74 -17.75 3.41
C ARG A 90 -0.79 -17.49 4.92
N LEU A 91 -1.25 -16.31 5.33
CA LEU A 91 -1.41 -15.98 6.74
C LEU A 91 -2.42 -16.92 7.42
N LYS A 92 -3.55 -17.19 6.74
CA LYS A 92 -4.56 -18.14 7.21
C LYS A 92 -3.97 -19.55 7.38
N TYR A 93 -3.19 -20.01 6.42
CA TYR A 93 -2.53 -21.32 6.50
C TYR A 93 -1.56 -21.39 7.69
N LEU A 94 -0.76 -20.36 7.89
CA LEU A 94 0.18 -20.29 9.02
C LEU A 94 -0.54 -20.33 10.37
N LEU A 95 -1.64 -19.58 10.52
CA LEU A 95 -2.48 -19.62 11.72
C LEU A 95 -3.06 -21.02 11.96
N GLN A 96 -3.50 -21.71 10.91
CA GLN A 96 -4.00 -23.08 11.02
C GLN A 96 -2.90 -24.06 11.47
N GLU A 97 -1.68 -23.93 10.93
CA GLU A 97 -0.55 -24.75 11.38
C GLU A 97 -0.21 -24.50 12.86
N LEU A 98 -0.17 -23.24 13.30
CA LEU A 98 0.09 -22.90 14.70
C LEU A 98 -0.97 -23.51 15.63
N TRP A 99 -2.23 -23.45 15.23
CA TRP A 99 -3.35 -24.02 15.97
C TRP A 99 -3.23 -25.54 16.11
N LEU A 100 -2.91 -26.24 15.01
CA LEU A 100 -2.73 -27.70 15.04
C LEU A 100 -1.55 -28.13 15.92
N ARG A 101 -0.51 -27.29 16.00
CA ARG A 101 0.68 -27.54 16.82
C ARG A 101 0.50 -27.14 18.30
N LYS A 102 -0.66 -26.58 18.69
CA LYS A 102 -0.93 -26.03 20.04
C LYS A 102 0.12 -25.00 20.51
N LEU A 103 0.65 -24.22 19.56
CA LEU A 103 1.65 -23.18 19.83
C LEU A 103 1.01 -21.79 20.02
N ALA A 104 -0.32 -21.72 20.00
CA ALA A 104 -1.13 -20.52 20.18
C ALA A 104 -2.26 -20.79 21.19
#